data_AF-A0A3P0NXA7-F1
#
_entry.id   AF-A0A3P0NXA7-F1
#
_cell.length_a   1.000
_cell.length_b   1.000
_cell.length_c   1.000
_cell.angle_alpha   90.00
_cell.angle_beta   90.00
_cell.angle_gamma   90.00
#
_symmetry.space_group_name_H-M   'P 1'
#
loop_
_entity.id
_entity.type
_entity.pdbx_description
1 polymer ?
#
loop_
_entity_poly.entity_id
_entity_poly.type
_entity_poly.pdbx_seq_one_letter_code
_entity_poly.pdbx_strand_id
1 'polypeptide(L)'
;MKLKLKDNPIAFCFLLRSMFEISAKAYCQDHASEPGAPKSAKADGSDRTLSDVLRDIVSHLTQNGTDKQMQRLLHGPHTEIQRKDGILSLTSMNQLVHNASFTIMPGDIPTLFANIFPLLEQMNK
;
A
#
# COMPACT_ATOMS: atom_id res chain seq x y z
N MET A 1 23.98 5.17 -4.32
CA MET A 1 23.65 3.72 -4.19
C MET A 1 22.53 3.42 -5.18
N LYS A 2 22.77 2.65 -6.25
CA LYS A 2 21.73 2.25 -7.21
C LYS A 2 21.20 0.88 -6.78
N LEU A 3 19.93 0.77 -6.40
CA LEU A 3 19.32 -0.50 -6.03
C LEU A 3 19.28 -1.42 -7.25
N LYS A 4 20.00 -2.55 -7.21
CA LYS A 4 20.01 -3.52 -8.30
C LYS A 4 18.82 -4.46 -8.15
N LEU A 5 17.68 -4.10 -8.74
CA LEU A 5 16.41 -4.84 -8.64
C LEU A 5 16.52 -6.30 -9.11
N LYS A 6 17.39 -6.57 -10.09
CA LYS A 6 17.67 -7.92 -10.58
C LYS A 6 18.31 -8.81 -9.51
N ASP A 7 19.18 -8.23 -8.70
CA ASP A 7 19.97 -8.97 -7.72
C ASP A 7 19.25 -9.05 -6.37
N ASN A 8 18.38 -8.07 -6.07
CA ASN A 8 17.70 -7.96 -4.77
C ASN A 8 16.23 -7.51 -4.92
N PRO A 9 15.38 -8.27 -5.64
CA PRO A 9 13.97 -7.92 -5.83
C PRO A 9 13.23 -7.83 -4.48
N ILE A 10 13.53 -8.74 -3.55
CA ILE A 10 12.92 -8.76 -2.21
C ILE A 10 13.21 -7.49 -1.42
N ALA A 11 14.43 -6.95 -1.49
CA ALA A 11 14.81 -5.73 -0.79
C ALA A 11 13.99 -4.52 -1.27
N PHE A 12 13.72 -4.44 -2.58
CA PHE A 12 12.84 -3.42 -3.13
C PHE A 12 11.42 -3.54 -2.57
N CYS A 13 10.88 -4.75 -2.54
CA CYS A 13 9.53 -5.02 -2.07
C CYS A 13 9.36 -4.70 -0.59
N PHE A 14 10.37 -5.03 0.22
CA PHE A 14 10.41 -4.65 1.63
C PHE A 14 10.41 -3.13 1.80
N LEU A 15 11.30 -2.42 1.09
CA LEU A 15 11.37 -0.94 1.14
C LEU A 15 10.04 -0.30 0.71
N LEU A 16 9.46 -0.78 -0.39
CA LEU A 16 8.19 -0.30 -0.91
C LEU A 16 7.08 -0.47 0.13
N ARG A 17 6.98 -1.65 0.75
CA ARG A 17 6.03 -1.91 1.82
C ARG A 17 6.23 -0.97 3.01
N SER A 18 7.47 -0.77 3.45
CA SER A 18 7.79 0.17 4.54
C SER A 18 7.39 1.60 4.21
N MET A 19 7.58 2.05 2.96
CA MET A 19 7.12 3.37 2.51
C MET A 19 5.60 3.49 2.63
N PHE A 20 4.83 2.50 2.17
CA PHE A 20 3.38 2.52 2.31
C PHE A 20 2.93 2.52 3.78
N GLU A 21 3.59 1.73 4.63
CA GLU A 21 3.27 1.67 6.07
C GLU A 21 3.46 3.04 6.75
N ILE A 22 4.60 3.70 6.47
CA ILE A 22 4.91 5.02 7.03
C ILE A 22 3.98 6.08 6.47
N SER A 23 3.81 6.15 5.14
CA SER A 23 2.93 7.13 4.50
C SER A 23 1.48 6.98 4.91
N ALA A 24 0.97 5.75 5.06
CA ALA A 24 -0.40 5.52 5.54
C ALA A 24 -0.59 6.01 6.98
N LYS A 25 0.39 5.75 7.86
CA LYS A 25 0.36 6.24 9.25
C LYS A 25 0.40 7.77 9.31
N ALA A 26 1.27 8.40 8.54
CA ALA A 26 1.35 9.85 8.43
C ALA A 26 0.04 10.45 7.90
N TYR A 27 -0.46 9.92 6.78
CA TYR A 27 -1.73 10.37 6.19
C TYR A 27 -2.89 10.33 7.20
N CYS A 28 -3.03 9.21 7.94
CA CYS A 28 -4.05 9.08 8.99
C CYS A 28 -3.90 10.11 10.11
N GLN A 29 -2.67 10.50 10.46
CA GLN A 29 -2.39 11.50 11.49
C GLN A 29 -2.73 12.90 10.99
N ASP A 30 -2.31 13.24 9.78
CA ASP A 30 -2.50 14.57 9.19
C ASP A 30 -3.97 14.89 8.97
N HIS A 31 -4.78 13.89 8.64
CA HIS A 31 -6.22 14.05 8.39
C HIS A 31 -7.09 13.71 9.60
N ALA A 32 -6.52 13.46 10.79
CA ALA A 32 -7.25 12.92 11.94
C ALA A 32 -8.45 13.78 12.41
N SER A 33 -8.44 15.08 12.13
CA SER A 33 -9.54 16.01 12.45
C SER A 33 -10.67 16.02 11.41
N GLU A 34 -10.49 15.37 10.27
CA GLU A 34 -11.47 15.40 9.18
C GLU A 34 -12.61 14.40 9.41
N PRO A 35 -13.85 14.75 9.04
CA PRO A 35 -14.97 13.82 9.11
C PRO A 35 -14.75 12.60 8.21
N GLY A 36 -14.79 11.41 8.80
CA GLY A 36 -14.58 10.15 8.06
C GLY A 36 -13.11 9.82 7.77
N ALA A 37 -12.17 10.52 8.42
CA ALA A 37 -10.75 10.25 8.28
C ALA A 37 -10.38 8.79 8.62
N PRO A 38 -9.49 8.17 7.84
CA PRO A 38 -9.02 6.82 8.11
C PRO A 38 -8.17 6.79 9.38
N LYS A 39 -8.22 5.66 10.11
CA LYS A 39 -7.41 5.43 11.31
C LYS A 39 -6.46 4.26 11.09
N SER A 40 -5.23 4.40 11.57
CA SER A 40 -4.19 3.36 11.52
C SER A 40 -4.31 2.33 12.67
N ALA A 41 -4.91 2.72 13.79
CA ALA A 41 -5.15 1.86 14.95
C ALA A 41 -6.63 1.50 15.11
N LYS A 42 -6.89 0.34 15.71
CA LYS A 42 -8.21 -0.10 16.16
C LYS A 42 -8.60 0.61 17.46
N ALA A 43 -9.86 0.44 17.87
CA ALA A 43 -10.38 1.01 19.11
C ALA A 43 -9.67 0.47 20.37
N ASP A 44 -9.12 -0.75 20.31
CA ASP A 44 -8.34 -1.37 21.38
C ASP A 44 -6.87 -0.93 21.43
N GLY A 45 -6.44 -0.04 20.52
CA GLY A 45 -5.07 0.44 20.40
C GLY A 45 -4.14 -0.48 19.60
N SER A 46 -4.62 -1.62 19.09
CA SER A 46 -3.83 -2.49 18.21
C SER A 46 -3.75 -1.95 16.78
N ASP A 47 -2.67 -2.26 16.07
CA ASP A 47 -2.50 -1.87 14.67
C ASP A 47 -3.54 -2.56 13.77
N ARG A 48 -4.08 -1.81 12.81
CA ARG A 48 -4.89 -2.35 11.71
C ARG A 48 -3.98 -2.95 10.65
N THR A 49 -4.54 -3.83 9.82
CA THR A 49 -3.78 -4.34 8.67
C THR A 49 -3.56 -3.21 7.66
N LEU A 50 -2.38 -3.14 7.05
CA LEU A 50 -2.09 -2.11 6.06
C LEU A 50 -3.14 -2.11 4.92
N SER A 51 -3.58 -3.28 4.47
CA SER A 51 -4.60 -3.37 3.41
C SER A 51 -5.92 -2.73 3.79
N ASP A 52 -6.33 -2.81 5.07
CA ASP A 52 -7.56 -2.16 5.53
C ASP A 52 -7.36 -0.64 5.61
N VAL A 53 -6.22 -0.19 6.12
CA VAL A 53 -5.90 1.24 6.22
C VAL A 53 -5.83 1.86 4.82
N LEU A 54 -5.13 1.24 3.88
CA LEU A 54 -5.03 1.74 2.50
C LEU A 54 -6.38 1.75 1.78
N ARG A 55 -7.28 0.80 2.08
CA ARG A 55 -8.65 0.81 1.53
C ARG A 55 -9.44 2.01 2.03
N ASP A 56 -9.36 2.30 3.32
CA ASP A 56 -10.05 3.45 3.90
C ASP A 56 -9.46 4.77 3.39
N ILE A 57 -8.14 4.84 3.21
CA ILE A 57 -7.47 5.98 2.57
C ILE A 57 -7.96 6.19 1.13
N VAL A 58 -8.07 5.12 0.33
CA VAL A 58 -8.65 5.24 -1.02
C VAL A 58 -10.10 5.73 -0.96
N SER A 59 -10.89 5.24 -0.01
CA SER A 59 -12.27 5.71 0.19
C SER A 59 -12.30 7.21 0.53
N HIS A 60 -11.41 7.65 1.42
CA HIS A 60 -11.28 9.04 1.83
C HIS A 60 -10.86 9.94 0.67
N LEU A 61 -9.78 9.58 -0.04
CA LEU A 61 -9.28 10.32 -1.20
C LEU A 61 -10.33 10.42 -2.31
N THR A 62 -11.12 9.38 -2.52
CA THR A 62 -12.20 9.38 -3.53
C THR A 62 -13.50 10.01 -3.03
N GLN A 63 -13.53 10.51 -1.79
CA GLN A 63 -14.73 11.04 -1.14
C GLN A 63 -15.90 10.04 -1.17
N ASN A 64 -15.61 8.79 -0.80
CA ASN A 64 -16.53 7.65 -0.92
C ASN A 64 -17.10 7.47 -2.34
N GLY A 65 -16.28 7.80 -3.33
CA GLY A 65 -16.58 7.62 -4.74
C GLY A 65 -17.35 8.72 -5.42
N THR A 66 -17.50 9.88 -4.79
CA THR A 66 -18.04 11.08 -5.45
C THR A 66 -16.99 11.70 -6.38
N ASP A 67 -15.71 11.65 -6.04
CA ASP A 67 -14.63 12.11 -6.92
C ASP A 67 -14.30 11.05 -7.99
N LYS A 68 -14.92 11.21 -9.17
CA LYS A 68 -14.74 10.30 -10.32
C LYS A 68 -13.34 10.37 -10.93
N GLN A 69 -12.65 11.50 -10.81
CA GLN A 69 -11.29 11.62 -11.34
C GLN A 69 -10.33 10.83 -10.44
N MET A 70 -10.44 11.01 -9.12
CA MET A 70 -9.65 10.27 -8.15
C MET A 70 -9.96 8.77 -8.19
N GLN A 71 -11.22 8.38 -8.37
CA GLN A 71 -11.59 6.97 -8.53
C GLN A 71 -10.87 6.31 -9.73
N ARG A 72 -10.79 7.00 -10.87
CA ARG A 72 -10.10 6.46 -12.06
C ARG A 72 -8.61 6.33 -11.80
N LEU A 73 -8.00 7.33 -11.17
CA LEU A 73 -6.57 7.31 -10.81
C LEU A 73 -6.24 6.17 -9.84
N LEU A 74 -7.10 5.96 -8.85
CA LEU A 74 -6.87 4.98 -7.78
C LEU A 74 -7.48 3.59 -8.06
N HIS A 75 -8.07 3.36 -9.23
CA HIS A 75 -8.64 2.05 -9.58
C HIS A 75 -7.59 0.93 -9.58
N GLY A 76 -6.45 1.15 -10.23
CA GLY A 76 -5.32 0.20 -10.25
C GLY A 76 -4.79 -0.10 -8.84
N PRO A 77 -4.41 0.92 -8.04
CA PRO A 77 -3.99 0.71 -6.66
C PRO A 77 -5.03 -0.04 -5.82
N HIS A 78 -6.31 0.31 -5.95
CA HIS A 78 -7.39 -0.31 -5.19
C HIS A 78 -7.54 -1.79 -5.50
N THR A 79 -7.50 -2.17 -6.78
CA THR A 79 -7.53 -3.57 -7.21
C THR A 79 -6.33 -4.34 -6.65
N GLU A 80 -5.13 -3.78 -6.69
CA GLU A 80 -3.92 -4.45 -6.19
C GLU A 80 -3.94 -4.64 -4.65
N ILE A 81 -4.44 -3.66 -3.89
CA ILE A 81 -4.59 -3.78 -2.42
C ILE A 81 -5.53 -4.92 -2.02
N GLN A 82 -6.56 -5.17 -2.84
CA GLN A 82 -7.52 -6.23 -2.58
C GLN A 82 -6.98 -7.64 -2.86
N ARG A 83 -5.84 -7.76 -3.55
CA ARG A 83 -5.21 -9.05 -3.84
C ARG A 83 -4.62 -9.65 -2.57
N LYS A 84 -5.16 -10.78 -2.14
CA LYS A 84 -4.67 -11.53 -0.97
C LYS A 84 -3.28 -12.11 -1.17
N ASP A 85 -2.91 -12.35 -2.42
CA ASP A 85 -1.60 -12.79 -2.91
C ASP A 85 -0.72 -11.61 -3.38
N GLY A 86 -1.25 -10.39 -3.37
CA GLY A 86 -0.53 -9.19 -3.78
C GLY A 86 0.65 -8.88 -2.85
N ILE A 87 1.61 -8.11 -3.34
CA ILE A 87 2.85 -7.85 -2.61
C ILE A 87 2.66 -7.11 -1.28
N LEU A 88 1.61 -6.28 -1.22
CA LEU A 88 1.24 -5.51 -0.05
C LEU A 88 0.41 -6.34 0.94
N SER A 89 0.11 -7.60 0.63
CA SER A 89 -0.61 -8.47 1.55
C SER A 89 0.30 -8.96 2.69
N LEU A 90 -0.29 -9.17 3.87
CA LEU A 90 0.42 -9.77 5.00
C LEU A 90 0.89 -11.20 4.66
N THR A 91 0.11 -11.93 3.87
CA THR A 91 0.42 -13.29 3.43
C THR A 91 1.71 -13.33 2.61
N SER A 92 1.83 -12.46 1.60
CA SER A 92 3.02 -12.40 0.74
C SER A 92 4.26 -11.94 1.52
N MET A 93 4.09 -11.06 2.51
CA MET A 93 5.17 -10.65 3.41
C MET A 93 5.61 -11.76 4.38
N ASN A 94 4.66 -12.54 4.91
CA ASN A 94 4.99 -13.69 5.74
C ASN A 94 5.71 -14.76 4.91
N GLN A 95 5.32 -14.95 3.64
CA GLN A 95 6.04 -15.81 2.73
C GLN A 95 7.45 -15.29 2.43
N LEU A 96 7.65 -13.96 2.31
CA LEU A 96 8.99 -13.36 2.15
C LEU A 96 9.93 -13.65 3.32
N VAL A 97 9.41 -13.77 4.55
CA VAL A 97 10.23 -14.01 5.76
C VAL A 97 10.39 -15.50 6.04
N HIS A 98 9.34 -16.29 5.84
CA HIS A 98 9.29 -17.69 6.29
C HIS A 98 9.47 -18.71 5.17
N ASN A 99 9.36 -18.31 3.91
CA ASN A 99 9.47 -19.22 2.78
C ASN A 99 10.66 -18.84 1.88
N ALA A 100 11.75 -19.58 2.03
CA ALA A 100 12.98 -19.41 1.23
C ALA A 100 12.77 -19.66 -0.28
N SER A 101 11.65 -20.26 -0.69
CA SER A 101 11.29 -20.48 -2.10
C SER A 101 10.36 -19.40 -2.67
N PHE A 102 9.81 -18.52 -1.84
CA PHE A 102 8.98 -17.42 -2.32
C PHE A 102 9.85 -16.44 -3.10
N THR A 103 9.60 -16.37 -4.41
CA THR A 103 10.38 -15.55 -5.33
C THR A 103 9.44 -14.56 -6.01
N ILE A 104 9.82 -13.28 -5.97
CA ILE A 104 9.17 -12.25 -6.77
C ILE A 104 9.95 -12.13 -8.07
N MET A 105 9.27 -12.34 -9.20
CA MET A 105 9.90 -12.22 -10.49
C MET A 105 10.23 -10.75 -10.75
N PRO A 106 11.49 -10.40 -11.09
CA PRO A 106 11.86 -9.00 -11.34
C PRO A 106 11.02 -8.31 -12.42
N GLY A 107 10.45 -9.06 -13.35
CA GLY A 107 9.56 -8.54 -14.40
C GLY A 107 8.20 -8.04 -13.89
N ASP A 108 7.74 -8.53 -12.73
CA ASP A 108 6.46 -8.14 -12.16
C ASP A 108 6.57 -6.81 -11.38
N ILE A 109 7.78 -6.48 -10.93
CA ILE A 109 8.05 -5.31 -10.08
C ILE A 109 7.68 -3.98 -10.77
N PRO A 110 8.07 -3.69 -12.03
CA PRO A 110 7.72 -2.42 -12.68
C PRO A 110 6.22 -2.23 -12.84
N THR A 111 5.51 -3.27 -13.29
CA THR A 111 4.05 -3.23 -13.49
C THR A 111 3.33 -2.99 -12.17
N LEU A 112 3.73 -3.74 -11.13
CA LEU A 112 3.21 -3.58 -9.79
C LEU A 112 3.45 -2.16 -9.24
N PHE A 113 4.69 -1.67 -9.37
CA PHE A 113 5.04 -0.33 -8.92
C PHE A 113 4.20 0.73 -9.65
N ALA A 114 4.08 0.64 -10.98
CA ALA A 114 3.26 1.55 -11.76
C ALA A 114 1.79 1.54 -11.32
N ASN A 115 1.26 0.37 -10.94
CA ASN A 115 -0.11 0.24 -10.47
C ASN A 115 -0.34 0.82 -9.07
N ILE A 116 0.63 0.73 -8.15
CA ILE A 116 0.41 1.19 -6.76
C ILE A 116 0.94 2.60 -6.49
N PHE A 117 1.92 3.07 -7.27
CA PHE A 117 2.59 4.35 -7.06
C PHE A 117 1.64 5.56 -7.00
N PRO A 118 0.56 5.66 -7.80
CA PRO A 118 -0.38 6.78 -7.71
C PRO A 118 -0.98 6.98 -6.32
N LEU A 119 -1.23 5.90 -5.59
CA LEU A 119 -1.73 5.98 -4.21
C LEU A 119 -0.65 6.50 -3.26
N LEU A 120 0.59 6.02 -3.40
CA LEU A 120 1.70 6.53 -2.59
C LEU A 120 1.88 8.03 -2.84
N GLU A 121 1.81 8.48 -4.09
CA GLU A 121 1.88 9.91 -4.40
C GLU A 121 0.75 10.69 -3.73
N GLN A 122 -0.51 10.24 -3.84
CA GLN A 122 -1.64 10.97 -3.23
C GLN A 122 -1.56 11.02 -1.70
N MET A 123 -1.02 10.00 -1.04
CA MET A 123 -0.87 10.00 0.42
C MET A 123 0.19 10.98 0.93
N ASN A 124 1.11 11.45 0.08
CA ASN A 124 2.23 12.31 0.47
C ASN A 124 2.13 13.71 -0.16
N LYS A 125 0.96 14.10 -0.64
CA LYS A 125 0.66 15.48 -1.09
C LYS A 125 0.22 16.32 0.09
#